data_AF-A0A661YRL5-F1
#
_entry.id   AF-A0A661YRL5-F1
#
_cell.length_a   1.000
_cell.length_b   1.000
_cell.length_c   1.000
_cell.angle_alpha   90.00
_cell.angle_beta   90.00
_cell.angle_gamma   90.00
#
_symmetry.space_group_name_H-M   'P 1'
#
loop_
_entity.id
_entity.type
_entity.pdbx_description
1 polymer ?
#
loop_
_entity_poly.entity_id
_entity_poly.type
_entity_poly.pdbx_seq_one_letter_code
_entity_poly.pdbx_strand_id
1 'polypeptide(L)'
;MRSSRGKRCINSILTDFNTGKLKTRRIISASLTAVILITFLTACNKKPDQVGLSLQPVSDELSVVFDNSTGLLSHSLREDSVRTDVNVVKTGMLGSMLDPVFGKTTAEIYSQFRLSENGQDFGTAPELDSLILSLSYSGFYGDSMSSQTITVFELDQDMDPDTAYYSNQSISDYGVELASVTFVPAPGDSVIVGGELETPQLRIRLSDEFAEKIMTADPSVYEDNESWLEFMKGLRITSEPAMADGGIISFDMLATNTALTIFYRTEASQDTLSFVFLSNNNCARFTAFDHNDYQDASADFKSQVLDGDTAAGNEKFYLQGMGGVKAQLRLPDIQEFFKDGNVAINEAKLIFNIYDDGSELAGPPQLGL
;
A
#
# COMPACT_ATOMS: atom_id res chain seq x y z
N MET A 1 3.52 -88.37 18.94
CA MET A 1 3.73 -89.83 19.05
C MET A 1 4.65 -90.26 17.89
N ARG A 2 5.92 -90.60 18.22
CA ARG A 2 6.95 -91.38 17.45
C ARG A 2 7.27 -90.98 15.98
N SER A 3 8.52 -90.62 15.66
CA SER A 3 9.69 -91.50 15.33
C SER A 3 9.50 -92.21 13.98
N SER A 4 10.43 -92.39 13.04
CA SER A 4 11.83 -92.01 12.75
C SER A 4 12.21 -92.72 11.43
N ARG A 5 13.18 -92.19 10.66
CA ARG A 5 14.18 -92.89 9.78
C ARG A 5 13.65 -93.96 8.78
N GLY A 6 14.08 -94.07 7.51
CA GLY A 6 15.21 -93.56 6.74
C GLY A 6 15.67 -94.61 5.70
N LYS A 7 16.43 -94.15 4.68
CA LYS A 7 17.36 -94.88 3.76
C LYS A 7 16.77 -95.63 2.54
N ARG A 8 17.13 -95.20 1.30
CA ARG A 8 18.18 -95.72 0.35
C ARG A 8 17.47 -96.47 -0.81
N CYS A 9 17.90 -96.58 -2.08
CA CYS A 9 19.15 -96.43 -2.86
C CYS A 9 18.74 -96.46 -4.38
N ILE A 10 19.33 -95.69 -5.32
CA ILE A 10 20.41 -96.02 -6.32
C ILE A 10 19.96 -95.98 -7.82
N ASN A 11 20.65 -95.09 -8.56
CA ASN A 11 21.15 -95.00 -9.96
C ASN A 11 20.53 -95.72 -11.19
N SER A 12 20.51 -95.01 -12.34
CA SER A 12 21.37 -95.22 -13.55
C SER A 12 21.09 -94.08 -14.58
N ILE A 13 22.07 -93.28 -15.07
CA ILE A 13 23.05 -93.42 -16.18
C ILE A 13 22.55 -93.05 -17.61
N LEU A 14 23.16 -91.97 -18.15
CA LEU A 14 23.55 -91.60 -19.55
C LEU A 14 22.54 -91.29 -20.66
N THR A 15 22.73 -90.11 -21.30
CA THR A 15 23.13 -89.99 -22.73
C THR A 15 23.63 -88.57 -23.07
N ASP A 16 24.80 -88.51 -23.71
CA ASP A 16 25.52 -87.30 -24.18
C ASP A 16 25.13 -86.92 -25.62
N PHE A 17 25.01 -85.62 -25.93
CA PHE A 17 25.36 -85.05 -27.25
C PHE A 17 25.64 -83.52 -27.16
N ASN A 18 26.94 -83.21 -27.09
CA ASN A 18 27.69 -82.14 -27.76
C ASN A 18 27.21 -80.65 -27.69
N THR A 19 27.65 -79.95 -26.64
CA THR A 19 27.40 -78.54 -26.27
C THR A 19 28.39 -77.52 -26.86
N GLY A 20 29.20 -77.88 -27.86
CA GLY A 20 30.35 -77.10 -28.32
C GLY A 20 30.07 -75.89 -29.23
N LYS A 21 29.13 -75.98 -30.18
CA LYS A 21 28.95 -74.93 -31.22
C LYS A 21 28.10 -73.72 -30.79
N LEU A 22 27.27 -73.84 -29.76
CA LEU A 22 26.43 -72.73 -29.25
C LEU A 22 27.19 -71.77 -28.32
N LYS A 23 28.21 -72.25 -27.59
CA LYS A 23 29.00 -71.42 -26.68
C LYS A 23 29.88 -70.41 -27.44
N THR A 24 30.50 -70.81 -28.54
CA THR A 24 31.42 -69.94 -29.31
C THR A 24 30.70 -68.77 -29.99
N ARG A 25 29.48 -68.98 -30.51
CA ARG A 25 28.65 -67.89 -31.08
C ARG A 25 28.20 -66.87 -30.02
N ARG A 26 27.84 -67.33 -28.81
CA ARG A 26 27.46 -66.45 -27.69
C ARG A 26 28.65 -65.65 -27.14
N ILE A 27 29.85 -66.24 -27.13
CA ILE A 27 31.07 -65.55 -26.69
C ILE A 27 31.48 -64.48 -27.71
N ILE A 28 31.43 -64.76 -29.02
CA ILE A 28 31.76 -63.76 -30.06
C ILE A 28 30.73 -62.62 -30.07
N SER A 29 29.43 -62.90 -29.92
CA SER A 29 28.40 -61.85 -29.82
C SER A 29 28.53 -61.02 -28.54
N ALA A 30 28.86 -61.65 -27.40
CA ALA A 30 29.09 -60.94 -26.14
C ALA A 30 30.34 -60.06 -26.22
N SER A 31 31.42 -60.53 -26.85
CA SER A 31 32.65 -59.74 -27.05
C SER A 31 32.43 -58.56 -28.00
N LEU A 32 31.68 -58.74 -29.09
CA LEU A 32 31.37 -57.64 -30.00
C LEU A 32 30.44 -56.60 -29.36
N THR A 33 29.46 -57.05 -28.56
CA THR A 33 28.57 -56.16 -27.81
C THR A 33 29.33 -55.41 -26.70
N ALA A 34 30.28 -56.08 -26.03
CA ALA A 34 31.13 -55.45 -25.02
C ALA A 34 32.09 -54.42 -25.61
N VAL A 35 32.68 -54.70 -26.79
CA VAL A 35 33.55 -53.74 -27.49
C VAL A 35 32.74 -52.53 -27.98
N ILE A 36 31.54 -52.74 -28.52
CA ILE A 36 30.63 -51.66 -28.92
C ILE A 36 30.21 -50.82 -27.70
N LEU A 37 29.86 -51.45 -26.58
CA LEU A 37 29.49 -50.77 -25.34
C LEU A 37 30.65 -49.97 -24.73
N ILE A 38 31.88 -50.49 -24.82
CA ILE A 38 33.10 -49.79 -24.37
C ILE A 38 33.40 -48.58 -25.27
N THR A 39 33.16 -48.66 -26.58
CA THR A 39 33.31 -47.49 -27.48
C THR A 39 32.23 -46.42 -27.29
N PHE A 40 31.03 -46.78 -26.82
CA PHE A 40 30.00 -45.80 -26.45
C PHE A 40 30.30 -45.10 -25.12
N LEU A 41 30.97 -45.77 -24.17
CA LEU A 41 31.33 -45.19 -22.87
C LEU A 41 32.50 -44.19 -22.94
N THR A 42 33.32 -44.20 -24.00
CA THR A 42 34.42 -43.25 -24.21
C THR A 42 34.06 -42.07 -25.11
N ALA A 43 32.89 -42.08 -25.77
CA ALA A 43 32.46 -41.03 -26.69
C ALA A 43 31.78 -39.82 -26.00
N CYS A 44 31.41 -39.92 -24.72
CA CYS A 44 30.69 -38.87 -23.99
C CYS A 44 31.52 -38.20 -22.86
N ASN A 45 32.78 -37.85 -23.13
CA ASN A 45 33.57 -36.98 -22.24
C ASN A 45 34.20 -35.79 -22.97
N LYS A 46 33.48 -35.18 -23.91
CA LYS A 46 33.81 -33.83 -24.38
C LYS A 46 32.76 -32.85 -23.86
N LYS A 47 33.13 -32.08 -22.83
CA LYS A 47 32.45 -30.82 -22.52
C LYS A 47 32.61 -29.90 -23.74
N PRO A 48 31.54 -29.41 -24.38
CA PRO A 48 31.66 -28.56 -25.54
C PRO A 48 31.88 -27.10 -25.13
N ASP A 49 32.89 -26.78 -24.32
CA ASP A 49 32.99 -25.44 -23.71
C ASP A 49 34.24 -24.63 -24.07
N GLN A 50 35.11 -25.07 -24.99
CA GLN A 50 36.35 -24.31 -25.29
C GLN A 50 36.84 -24.32 -26.74
N VAL A 51 36.07 -24.85 -27.70
CA VAL A 51 36.48 -24.78 -29.12
C VAL A 51 36.01 -23.45 -29.71
N GLY A 52 36.90 -22.45 -29.72
CA GLY A 52 36.65 -21.13 -30.30
C GLY A 52 37.17 -19.96 -29.45
N LEU A 53 37.11 -20.07 -28.12
CA LEU A 53 37.62 -19.07 -27.17
C LEU A 53 39.13 -18.83 -27.30
N SER A 54 39.89 -19.85 -27.69
CA SER A 54 41.35 -19.77 -27.89
C SER A 54 41.76 -19.26 -29.29
N LEU A 55 40.79 -18.99 -30.18
CA LEU A 55 41.01 -18.38 -31.50
C LEU A 55 40.66 -16.89 -31.54
N GLN A 56 40.01 -16.39 -30.49
CA GLN A 56 39.70 -14.97 -30.35
C GLN A 56 40.98 -14.24 -29.94
N PRO A 57 41.49 -13.29 -30.74
CA PRO A 57 42.58 -12.44 -30.28
C PRO A 57 42.11 -11.67 -29.04
N VAL A 58 43.03 -11.40 -28.10
CA VAL A 58 42.71 -10.68 -26.85
C VAL A 58 42.06 -9.31 -27.11
N SER A 59 42.26 -8.73 -28.31
CA SER A 59 41.59 -7.50 -28.76
C SER A 59 40.08 -7.62 -28.93
N ASP A 60 39.58 -8.84 -29.16
CA ASP A 60 38.20 -9.12 -29.49
C ASP A 60 37.43 -9.67 -28.27
N GLU A 61 38.11 -9.96 -27.15
CA GLU A 61 37.45 -10.38 -25.90
C GLU A 61 36.53 -9.25 -25.40
N LEU A 62 35.26 -9.58 -25.17
CA LEU A 62 34.32 -8.65 -24.55
C LEU A 62 34.75 -8.45 -23.09
N SER A 63 35.28 -7.27 -22.77
CA SER A 63 35.65 -6.92 -21.40
C SER A 63 34.37 -6.73 -20.56
N VAL A 64 33.99 -7.77 -19.83
CA VAL A 64 32.91 -7.69 -18.84
C VAL A 64 33.53 -7.29 -17.51
N VAL A 65 33.31 -6.04 -17.12
CA VAL A 65 33.78 -5.49 -15.85
C VAL A 65 32.59 -5.39 -14.89
N PHE A 66 32.78 -5.86 -13.66
CA PHE A 66 31.87 -5.55 -12.55
C PHE A 66 32.51 -4.44 -11.74
N ASP A 67 31.83 -3.30 -11.65
CA ASP A 67 32.30 -2.14 -10.92
C ASP A 67 31.34 -1.79 -9.79
N ASN A 68 31.84 -1.80 -8.56
CA ASN A 68 31.16 -1.33 -7.35
C ASN A 68 31.89 -0.14 -6.69
N SER A 69 32.84 0.46 -7.39
CA SER A 69 33.72 1.52 -6.89
C SER A 69 33.13 2.92 -7.03
N THR A 70 32.01 3.07 -7.76
CA THR A 70 31.27 4.34 -7.77
C THR A 70 30.70 4.58 -6.38
N GLY A 71 31.26 5.56 -5.68
CA GLY A 71 30.75 5.96 -4.37
C GLY A 71 29.30 6.39 -4.49
N LEU A 72 28.41 5.78 -3.69
CA LEU A 72 27.04 6.24 -3.52
C LEU A 72 27.00 7.16 -2.32
N LEU A 73 26.47 8.36 -2.52
CA LEU A 73 26.12 9.27 -1.43
C LEU A 73 24.60 9.27 -1.28
N SER A 74 24.11 9.04 -0.07
CA SER A 74 22.69 9.09 0.27
C SER A 74 22.45 10.02 1.45
N HIS A 75 21.33 10.72 1.44
CA HIS A 75 20.79 11.42 2.61
C HIS A 75 19.32 11.75 2.38
N SER A 76 18.61 12.08 3.45
CA SER A 76 17.21 12.50 3.38
C SER A 76 17.05 14.00 3.27
N LEU A 77 16.03 14.41 2.55
CA LEU A 77 15.59 15.78 2.42
C LEU A 77 14.11 15.87 2.74
N ARG A 78 13.70 16.97 3.36
CA ARG A 78 12.28 17.29 3.49
C ARG A 78 11.65 17.41 2.10
N GLU A 79 10.47 16.86 1.97
CA GLU A 79 9.59 17.16 0.86
C GLU A 79 8.80 18.42 1.22
N ASP A 80 8.77 19.41 0.33
CA ASP A 80 8.03 20.64 0.60
C ASP A 80 6.53 20.37 0.59
N SER A 81 6.07 19.65 -0.44
CA SER A 81 4.71 19.14 -0.54
C SER A 81 4.59 18.11 -1.67
N VAL A 82 3.57 17.27 -1.59
CA VAL A 82 3.12 16.42 -2.68
C VAL A 82 1.70 16.78 -3.07
N ARG A 83 1.36 16.58 -4.35
CA ARG A 83 0.00 16.83 -4.85
C ARG A 83 -0.96 15.76 -4.31
N THR A 84 -2.08 16.17 -3.71
CA THR A 84 -3.03 15.29 -3.00
C THR A 84 -4.48 15.46 -3.42
N ASP A 85 -4.78 16.23 -4.47
CA ASP A 85 -6.15 16.35 -4.99
C ASP A 85 -6.66 15.07 -5.64
N VAL A 86 -7.97 15.08 -5.88
CA VAL A 86 -8.78 14.02 -6.50
C VAL A 86 -8.17 13.38 -7.76
N ASN A 87 -7.39 14.13 -8.54
CA ASN A 87 -6.80 13.62 -9.79
C ASN A 87 -5.56 12.75 -9.55
N VAL A 88 -4.98 12.81 -8.34
CA VAL A 88 -3.77 12.07 -7.95
C VAL A 88 -4.10 11.01 -6.89
N VAL A 89 -4.86 11.38 -5.86
CA VAL A 89 -5.16 10.51 -4.72
C VAL A 89 -6.67 10.32 -4.62
N LYS A 90 -7.11 9.06 -4.65
CA LYS A 90 -8.54 8.69 -4.60
C LYS A 90 -9.05 8.41 -3.18
N THR A 91 -8.15 8.17 -2.24
CA THR A 91 -8.45 7.91 -0.83
C THR A 91 -8.34 9.18 -0.01
N GLY A 92 -9.21 9.37 0.97
CA GLY A 92 -9.05 10.39 1.99
C GLY A 92 -8.33 9.78 3.18
N MET A 93 -7.32 10.46 3.74
CA MET A 93 -6.64 9.97 4.95
C MET A 93 -6.95 10.87 6.15
N LEU A 94 -7.19 10.25 7.29
CA LEU A 94 -7.61 10.93 8.52
C LEU A 94 -6.97 10.25 9.72
N GLY A 95 -6.63 11.04 10.74
CA GLY A 95 -6.16 10.51 12.01
C GLY A 95 -4.81 11.07 12.39
N SER A 96 -4.29 10.64 13.53
CA SER A 96 -2.99 11.07 14.01
C SER A 96 -2.21 9.91 14.60
N MET A 97 -0.89 9.97 14.47
CA MET A 97 0.05 9.00 15.02
C MET A 97 1.32 9.68 15.51
N LEU A 98 1.96 9.09 16.52
CA LEU A 98 3.30 9.46 16.98
C LEU A 98 4.28 8.34 16.59
N ASP A 99 5.12 8.60 15.59
CA ASP A 99 6.19 7.69 15.20
C ASP A 99 7.47 7.99 16.00
N PRO A 100 8.19 6.97 16.52
CA PRO A 100 9.38 7.19 17.34
C PRO A 100 10.56 7.78 16.57
N VAL A 101 10.60 7.61 15.24
CA VAL A 101 11.63 8.15 14.35
C VAL A 101 11.21 9.50 13.79
N PHE A 102 10.02 9.57 13.19
CA PHE A 102 9.49 10.73 12.46
C PHE A 102 8.71 11.71 13.34
N GLY A 103 8.37 11.35 14.56
CA GLY A 103 7.53 12.18 15.42
C GLY A 103 6.07 12.16 14.98
N LYS A 104 5.35 13.22 15.34
CA LYS A 104 3.91 13.31 15.15
C LYS A 104 3.53 13.54 13.69
N THR A 105 2.49 12.86 13.22
CA THR A 105 1.84 13.14 11.95
C THR A 105 0.34 13.15 12.14
N THR A 106 -0.33 14.20 11.65
CA THR A 106 -1.79 14.33 11.63
C THR A 106 -2.26 14.47 10.18
N ALA A 107 -3.28 13.71 9.79
CA ALA A 107 -3.92 13.77 8.49
C ALA A 107 -5.34 14.33 8.63
N GLU A 108 -5.73 15.19 7.70
CA GLU A 108 -7.07 15.76 7.63
C GLU A 108 -7.61 15.78 6.19
N ILE A 109 -8.92 15.62 6.07
CA ILE A 109 -9.63 15.54 4.80
C ILE A 109 -10.40 16.83 4.57
N TYR A 110 -10.26 17.38 3.38
CA TYR A 110 -11.13 18.43 2.86
C TYR A 110 -11.95 17.83 1.72
N SER A 111 -13.27 17.89 1.79
CA SER A 111 -14.13 17.30 0.75
C SER A 111 -15.45 18.02 0.57
N GLN A 112 -15.85 18.19 -0.68
CA GLN A 112 -17.21 18.55 -1.06
C GLN A 112 -18.15 17.34 -1.00
N PHE A 113 -19.43 17.63 -0.77
CA PHE A 113 -20.55 16.70 -0.94
C PHE A 113 -21.58 17.39 -1.84
N ARG A 114 -22.09 16.66 -2.83
CA ARG A 114 -22.91 17.20 -3.93
C ARG A 114 -24.31 16.63 -3.88
N LEU A 115 -25.32 17.38 -4.32
CA LEU A 115 -26.71 16.90 -4.36
C LEU A 115 -26.80 15.57 -5.14
N SER A 116 -27.50 14.56 -4.59
CA SER A 116 -27.81 13.33 -5.34
C SER A 116 -28.80 13.57 -6.47
N GLU A 117 -29.69 14.54 -6.29
CA GLU A 117 -30.66 15.00 -7.27
C GLU A 117 -30.93 16.49 -7.09
N ASN A 118 -31.30 17.16 -8.18
CA ASN A 118 -31.61 18.58 -8.20
C ASN A 118 -33.07 18.82 -7.79
N GLY A 119 -33.35 20.01 -7.26
CA GLY A 119 -34.68 20.46 -6.87
C GLY A 119 -35.23 19.76 -5.63
N GLN A 120 -34.35 19.35 -4.72
CA GLN A 120 -34.75 18.69 -3.47
C GLN A 120 -35.70 19.58 -2.65
N ASP A 121 -36.81 19.01 -2.21
CA ASP A 121 -37.80 19.63 -1.34
C ASP A 121 -38.05 18.71 -0.13
N PHE A 122 -37.80 19.21 1.08
CA PHE A 122 -38.04 18.49 2.33
C PHE A 122 -39.53 18.46 2.72
N GLY A 123 -40.39 19.17 1.99
CA GLY A 123 -41.84 19.20 2.19
C GLY A 123 -42.28 20.23 3.24
N THR A 124 -43.55 20.14 3.63
CA THR A 124 -44.12 21.05 4.64
C THR A 124 -43.82 20.55 6.05
N ALA A 125 -43.29 21.44 6.89
CA ALA A 125 -42.95 21.17 8.29
C ALA A 125 -42.11 19.88 8.46
N PRO A 126 -40.94 19.77 7.80
CA PRO A 126 -40.09 18.62 7.99
C PRO A 126 -39.55 18.58 9.41
N GLU A 127 -39.52 17.40 10.00
CA GLU A 127 -38.93 17.13 11.30
C GLU A 127 -37.59 16.42 11.11
N LEU A 128 -36.51 17.06 11.55
CA LEU A 128 -35.18 16.47 11.52
C LEU A 128 -35.13 15.22 12.40
N ASP A 129 -34.50 14.16 11.89
CA ASP A 129 -34.07 13.01 12.69
C ASP A 129 -32.54 13.05 12.91
N SER A 130 -31.77 13.12 11.82
CA SER A 130 -30.30 13.16 11.92
C SER A 130 -29.60 13.62 10.64
N LEU A 131 -28.38 14.13 10.77
CA LEU A 131 -27.44 14.28 9.67
C LEU A 131 -26.21 13.43 9.96
N ILE A 132 -25.92 12.46 9.10
CA ILE A 132 -24.85 11.48 9.29
C ILE A 132 -23.83 11.60 8.16
N LEU A 133 -22.58 11.87 8.52
CA LEU A 133 -21.43 11.68 7.65
C LEU A 133 -20.94 10.23 7.78
N SER A 134 -20.97 9.50 6.66
CA SER A 134 -20.43 8.15 6.56
C SER A 134 -19.16 8.14 5.72
N LEU A 135 -18.13 7.41 6.16
CA LEU A 135 -16.85 7.24 5.47
C LEU A 135 -16.48 5.75 5.44
N SER A 136 -16.41 5.16 4.25
CA SER A 136 -16.10 3.73 4.07
C SER A 136 -14.60 3.47 4.20
N TYR A 137 -14.21 2.55 5.07
CA TYR A 137 -12.79 2.21 5.27
C TYR A 137 -12.20 1.59 3.99
N SER A 138 -10.96 1.96 3.67
CA SER A 138 -10.18 1.36 2.59
C SER A 138 -8.80 0.86 3.05
N GLY A 139 -8.33 1.30 4.21
CA GLY A 139 -7.05 0.89 4.77
C GLY A 139 -6.76 1.56 6.10
N PHE A 140 -5.69 1.10 6.75
CA PHE A 140 -5.26 1.62 8.04
C PHE A 140 -3.74 1.42 8.19
N TYR A 141 -3.08 2.42 8.77
CA TYR A 141 -1.67 2.39 9.13
C TYR A 141 -1.53 2.96 10.54
N GLY A 142 -1.30 2.11 11.54
CA GLY A 142 -1.37 2.57 12.93
C GLY A 142 -1.49 1.42 13.92
N ASP A 143 -1.55 1.77 15.19
CA ASP A 143 -2.19 0.92 16.19
C ASP A 143 -3.72 1.06 16.03
N SER A 144 -4.37 -0.01 15.57
CA SER A 144 -5.81 -0.06 15.31
C SER A 144 -6.63 -0.04 16.60
N MET A 145 -6.00 -0.33 17.74
CA MET A 145 -6.63 -0.33 19.06
C MET A 145 -6.60 1.04 19.73
N SER A 146 -5.82 1.98 19.19
CA SER A 146 -5.73 3.34 19.70
C SER A 146 -6.99 4.13 19.36
N SER A 147 -7.60 4.72 20.40
CA SER A 147 -8.74 5.61 20.23
C SER A 147 -8.31 6.92 19.57
N GLN A 148 -9.11 7.41 18.63
CA GLN A 148 -8.90 8.69 17.96
C GLN A 148 -10.11 9.60 18.13
N THR A 149 -9.87 10.90 18.30
CA THR A 149 -10.92 11.93 18.33
C THR A 149 -10.94 12.66 17.00
N ILE A 150 -12.08 12.66 16.32
CA ILE A 150 -12.31 13.34 15.05
C ILE A 150 -13.23 14.52 15.28
N THR A 151 -12.87 15.65 14.67
CA THR A 151 -13.66 16.86 14.69
C THR A 151 -14.01 17.26 13.26
N VAL A 152 -15.26 17.68 13.03
CA VAL A 152 -15.77 18.08 11.71
C VAL A 152 -16.17 19.54 11.74
N PHE A 153 -15.80 20.28 10.69
CA PHE A 153 -16.10 21.70 10.51
C PHE A 153 -16.68 21.96 9.11
N GLU A 154 -17.53 22.98 8.99
CA GLU A 154 -17.99 23.50 7.70
C GLU A 154 -16.96 24.49 7.12
N LEU A 155 -16.60 24.32 5.84
CA LEU A 155 -15.70 25.23 5.14
C LEU A 155 -16.37 26.59 4.87
N ASP A 156 -15.60 27.68 5.00
CA ASP A 156 -16.05 29.03 4.64
C ASP A 156 -15.50 29.50 3.27
N GLN A 157 -14.55 28.74 2.73
CA GLN A 157 -13.87 28.99 1.46
C GLN A 157 -14.20 27.90 0.43
N ASP A 158 -14.36 28.32 -0.82
CA ASP A 158 -14.72 27.44 -1.93
C ASP A 158 -13.58 26.50 -2.33
N MET A 159 -13.95 25.35 -2.89
CA MET A 159 -13.02 24.40 -3.50
C MET A 159 -13.42 24.11 -4.95
N ASP A 160 -12.44 23.78 -5.78
CA ASP A 160 -12.64 23.50 -7.21
C ASP A 160 -11.96 22.18 -7.59
N PRO A 161 -12.67 21.20 -8.19
CA PRO A 161 -12.09 19.91 -8.58
C PRO A 161 -10.98 20.00 -9.64
N ASP A 162 -10.90 21.09 -10.40
CA ASP A 162 -9.87 21.33 -11.40
C ASP A 162 -8.61 22.00 -10.80
N THR A 163 -8.66 22.40 -9.53
CA THR A 163 -7.50 22.96 -8.81
C THR A 163 -6.56 21.86 -8.30
N ALA A 164 -5.25 22.10 -8.44
CA ALA A 164 -4.24 21.25 -7.83
C ALA A 164 -4.10 21.61 -6.34
N TYR A 165 -4.32 20.63 -5.47
CA TYR A 165 -4.14 20.76 -4.03
C TYR A 165 -2.94 19.95 -3.55
N TYR A 166 -2.32 20.41 -2.45
CA TYR A 166 -1.05 19.90 -1.94
C TYR A 166 -1.15 19.52 -0.47
N SER A 167 -0.29 18.58 -0.06
CA SER A 167 -0.26 17.97 1.28
C SER A 167 -0.08 18.95 2.44
N ASN A 168 0.45 20.15 2.20
CA ASN A 168 0.72 21.16 3.23
C ASN A 168 -0.28 22.34 3.20
N GLN A 169 -1.35 22.23 2.40
CA GLN A 169 -2.37 23.27 2.31
C GLN A 169 -3.41 23.13 3.40
N SER A 170 -4.01 24.26 3.75
CA SER A 170 -5.18 24.33 4.61
C SER A 170 -6.20 25.28 3.98
N ILE A 171 -7.48 24.99 4.20
CA ILE A 171 -8.61 25.82 3.77
C ILE A 171 -9.36 26.26 5.01
N SER A 172 -9.79 27.51 5.05
CA SER A 172 -10.49 28.06 6.19
C SER A 172 -11.89 27.45 6.37
N ASP A 173 -12.31 27.43 7.62
CA ASP A 173 -13.59 26.91 8.09
C ASP A 173 -14.21 27.91 9.07
N TYR A 174 -15.50 27.77 9.36
CA TYR A 174 -16.21 28.69 10.25
C TYR A 174 -15.79 28.60 11.73
N GLY A 175 -14.91 27.65 12.10
CA GLY A 175 -14.45 27.45 13.48
C GLY A 175 -15.53 26.93 14.44
N VAL A 176 -16.67 26.50 13.93
CA VAL A 176 -17.77 25.91 14.71
C VAL A 176 -17.75 24.39 14.51
N GLU A 177 -17.55 23.66 15.61
CA GLU A 177 -17.56 22.19 15.59
C GLU A 177 -18.95 21.66 15.23
N LEU A 178 -19.04 20.93 14.13
CA LEU A 178 -20.25 20.21 13.73
C LEU A 178 -20.37 18.87 14.46
N ALA A 179 -19.24 18.27 14.81
CA ALA A 179 -19.16 17.04 15.59
C ALA A 179 -17.79 16.90 16.22
N SER A 180 -17.73 16.24 17.37
CA SER A 180 -16.51 15.72 17.99
C SER A 180 -16.79 14.29 18.47
N VAL A 181 -16.08 13.30 17.91
CA VAL A 181 -16.31 11.88 18.19
C VAL A 181 -15.02 11.16 18.49
N THR A 182 -14.97 10.50 19.64
CA THR A 182 -13.89 9.56 19.98
C THR A 182 -14.33 8.13 19.65
N PHE A 183 -13.51 7.43 18.88
CA PHE A 183 -13.79 6.05 18.46
C PHE A 183 -12.50 5.23 18.33
N VAL A 184 -12.64 3.92 18.24
CA VAL A 184 -11.54 3.01 17.88
C VAL A 184 -11.77 2.54 16.44
N PRO A 185 -10.79 2.68 15.53
CA PRO A 185 -10.95 2.25 14.15
C PRO A 185 -11.26 0.76 14.03
N ALA A 186 -12.29 0.42 13.25
CA ALA A 186 -12.73 -0.96 13.06
C ALA A 186 -12.90 -1.29 11.56
N PRO A 187 -11.82 -1.27 10.76
CA PRO A 187 -11.90 -1.41 9.30
C PRO A 187 -12.35 -2.80 8.83
N GLY A 188 -12.35 -3.83 9.69
CA GLY A 188 -12.86 -5.17 9.41
C GLY A 188 -14.30 -5.43 9.86
N ASP A 189 -14.86 -4.57 10.72
CA ASP A 189 -16.15 -4.82 11.35
C ASP A 189 -17.30 -4.17 10.58
N SER A 190 -18.19 -5.01 10.07
CA SER A 190 -19.41 -4.56 9.39
C SER A 190 -20.33 -3.81 10.36
N VAL A 191 -21.11 -2.85 9.86
CA VAL A 191 -22.01 -2.03 10.66
C VAL A 191 -23.46 -2.29 10.31
N ILE A 192 -24.37 -2.14 11.27
CA ILE A 192 -25.81 -2.24 10.99
C ILE A 192 -26.36 -0.84 10.66
N VAL A 193 -26.97 -0.69 9.48
CA VAL A 193 -27.62 0.55 9.03
C VAL A 193 -29.03 0.22 8.57
N GLY A 194 -30.04 0.87 9.16
CA GLY A 194 -31.44 0.60 8.79
C GLY A 194 -31.91 -0.85 9.04
N GLY A 195 -31.19 -1.61 9.87
CA GLY A 195 -31.47 -3.04 10.13
C GLY A 195 -30.74 -4.01 9.21
N GLU A 196 -30.03 -3.51 8.20
CA GLU A 196 -29.23 -4.30 7.26
C GLU A 196 -27.74 -4.22 7.60
N LEU A 197 -27.00 -5.28 7.26
CA LEU A 197 -25.56 -5.35 7.48
C LEU A 197 -24.83 -4.69 6.30
N GLU A 198 -24.09 -3.63 6.58
CA GLU A 198 -23.33 -2.84 5.63
C GLU A 198 -21.82 -3.01 5.81
N THR A 199 -21.07 -2.68 4.76
CA THR A 199 -19.59 -2.68 4.80
C THR A 199 -19.04 -1.79 5.90
N PRO A 200 -17.85 -2.10 6.46
CA PRO A 200 -17.20 -1.29 7.49
C PRO A 200 -17.12 0.19 7.09
N GLN A 201 -17.62 1.07 7.94
CA GLN A 201 -17.61 2.52 7.73
C GLN A 201 -17.60 3.26 9.08
N LEU A 202 -16.92 4.40 9.12
CA LEU A 202 -17.05 5.37 10.19
C LEU A 202 -18.33 6.18 9.96
N ARG A 203 -19.18 6.29 10.99
CA ARG A 203 -20.41 7.09 10.94
C ARG A 203 -20.37 8.16 12.03
N ILE A 204 -20.45 9.42 11.63
CA ILE A 204 -20.39 10.58 12.50
C ILE A 204 -21.72 11.32 12.39
N ARG A 205 -22.45 11.44 13.50
CA ARG A 205 -23.62 12.32 13.57
C ARG A 205 -23.14 13.76 13.70
N LEU A 206 -23.57 14.62 12.78
CA LEU A 206 -23.32 16.06 12.84
C LEU A 206 -24.41 16.76 13.66
N SER A 207 -24.12 17.97 14.10
CA SER A 207 -24.98 18.82 14.93
C SER A 207 -26.34 19.05 14.29
N ASP A 208 -27.39 19.03 15.12
CA ASP A 208 -28.76 19.27 14.66
C ASP A 208 -28.91 20.69 14.10
N GLU A 209 -28.18 21.67 14.63
CA GLU A 209 -28.20 23.05 14.14
C GLU A 209 -27.73 23.16 12.67
N PHE A 210 -26.69 22.42 12.31
CA PHE A 210 -26.20 22.37 10.92
C PHE A 210 -27.16 21.61 10.00
N ALA A 211 -27.76 20.53 10.50
CA ALA A 211 -28.76 19.79 9.76
C ALA A 211 -30.03 20.62 9.49
N GLU A 212 -30.49 21.38 10.49
CA GLU A 212 -31.59 22.33 10.36
C GLU A 212 -31.24 23.48 9.40
N LYS A 213 -30.00 24.00 9.43
CA LYS A 213 -29.51 25.00 8.45
C LYS A 213 -29.70 24.49 7.02
N ILE A 214 -29.34 23.24 6.75
CA ILE A 214 -29.53 22.59 5.45
C ILE A 214 -31.05 22.47 5.18
N MET A 215 -31.78 21.75 6.04
CA MET A 215 -33.19 21.39 5.79
C MET A 215 -34.11 22.60 5.58
N THR A 216 -33.81 23.74 6.20
CA THR A 216 -34.61 24.97 6.14
C THR A 216 -34.07 26.01 5.14
N ALA A 217 -33.05 25.67 4.35
CA ALA A 217 -32.50 26.55 3.32
C ALA A 217 -33.55 26.89 2.24
N ASP A 218 -33.35 28.03 1.56
CA ASP A 218 -34.22 28.44 0.46
C ASP A 218 -34.20 27.39 -0.68
N PRO A 219 -35.35 27.06 -1.31
CA PRO A 219 -35.39 26.08 -2.39
C PRO A 219 -34.42 26.33 -3.56
N SER A 220 -34.03 27.59 -3.80
CA SER A 220 -33.02 27.93 -4.82
C SER A 220 -31.64 27.32 -4.54
N VAL A 221 -31.30 27.07 -3.27
CA VAL A 221 -30.05 26.38 -2.88
C VAL A 221 -29.99 24.97 -3.47
N TYR A 222 -31.14 24.34 -3.69
CA TYR A 222 -31.25 22.97 -4.19
C TYR A 222 -31.45 22.87 -5.70
N GLU A 223 -31.56 24.00 -6.43
CA GLU A 223 -31.84 24.00 -7.88
C GLU A 223 -30.80 23.20 -8.67
N ASP A 224 -29.53 23.35 -8.31
CA ASP A 224 -28.42 22.60 -8.87
C ASP A 224 -27.21 22.57 -7.93
N ASN A 225 -26.15 21.88 -8.38
CA ASN A 225 -24.92 21.78 -7.61
C ASN A 225 -24.07 23.06 -7.61
N GLU A 226 -24.31 24.02 -8.49
CA GLU A 226 -23.60 25.31 -8.47
C GLU A 226 -24.11 26.12 -7.28
N SER A 227 -25.44 26.29 -7.20
CA SER A 227 -26.14 26.97 -6.09
C SER A 227 -25.89 26.28 -4.75
N TRP A 228 -25.89 24.94 -4.73
CA TRP A 228 -25.59 24.17 -3.53
C TRP A 228 -24.18 24.41 -3.00
N LEU A 229 -23.17 24.43 -3.87
CA LEU A 229 -21.77 24.59 -3.45
C LEU A 229 -21.45 26.03 -3.00
N GLU A 230 -22.24 27.02 -3.40
CA GLU A 230 -22.19 28.37 -2.82
C GLU A 230 -22.69 28.38 -1.36
N PHE A 231 -23.68 27.54 -1.04
CA PHE A 231 -24.27 27.42 0.30
C PHE A 231 -23.46 26.50 1.24
N MET A 232 -23.04 25.32 0.74
CA MET A 232 -22.27 24.30 1.47
C MET A 232 -21.00 23.99 0.68
N LYS A 233 -19.91 24.64 1.06
CA LYS A 233 -18.63 24.64 0.32
C LYS A 233 -17.81 23.36 0.50
N GLY A 234 -18.11 22.61 1.56
CA GLY A 234 -17.49 21.34 1.90
C GLY A 234 -17.29 21.18 3.41
N LEU A 235 -16.66 20.09 3.79
CA LEU A 235 -16.29 19.78 5.17
C LEU A 235 -14.77 19.67 5.31
N ARG A 236 -14.26 20.19 6.42
CA ARG A 236 -12.95 19.82 6.97
C ARG A 236 -13.16 18.76 8.04
N ILE A 237 -12.51 17.62 7.88
CA ILE A 237 -12.56 16.49 8.82
C ILE A 237 -11.14 16.30 9.33
N THR A 238 -10.91 16.54 10.61
CA THR A 238 -9.58 16.54 11.21
C THR A 238 -9.57 15.68 12.47
N SER A 239 -8.39 15.41 13.01
CA SER A 239 -8.21 14.61 14.22
C SER A 239 -7.40 15.35 15.26
N GLU A 240 -7.70 15.13 16.53
CA GLU A 240 -6.83 15.57 17.61
C GLU A 240 -5.42 14.95 17.45
N PRO A 241 -4.35 15.75 17.63
CA PRO A 241 -3.00 15.22 17.52
C PRO A 241 -2.75 14.12 18.54
N ALA A 242 -2.22 12.98 18.09
CA ALA A 242 -1.92 11.85 18.96
C ALA A 242 -0.95 12.27 20.07
N MET A 243 -1.24 11.82 21.29
CA MET A 243 -0.41 12.05 22.48
C MET A 243 0.50 10.85 22.78
N ALA A 244 0.20 9.69 22.18
CA ALA A 244 0.95 8.45 22.27
C ALA A 244 0.83 7.75 20.91
N ASP A 245 0.75 6.42 20.89
CA ASP A 245 0.39 5.60 19.72
C ASP A 245 -0.83 6.18 18.96
N GLY A 246 -1.07 5.70 17.75
CA GLY A 246 -2.18 6.17 16.94
C GLY A 246 -2.14 5.57 15.55
N GLY A 247 -2.90 6.15 14.63
CA GLY A 247 -2.95 5.66 13.27
C GLY A 247 -3.57 6.62 12.27
N ILE A 248 -3.19 6.44 11.02
CA ILE A 248 -3.80 7.08 9.88
C ILE A 248 -4.74 6.09 9.19
N ILE A 249 -6.01 6.46 9.13
CA ILE A 249 -7.09 5.72 8.51
C ILE A 249 -7.22 6.19 7.07
N SER A 250 -7.33 5.25 6.13
CA SER A 250 -7.68 5.56 4.74
C SER A 250 -9.14 5.23 4.48
N PHE A 251 -9.85 6.14 3.82
CA PHE A 251 -11.23 5.98 3.39
C PHE A 251 -11.35 6.00 1.87
N ASP A 252 -12.23 5.15 1.33
CA ASP A 252 -12.63 5.21 -0.06
C ASP A 252 -13.66 6.34 -0.22
N MET A 253 -13.21 7.48 -0.72
CA MET A 253 -14.05 8.66 -0.92
C MET A 253 -15.02 8.52 -2.09
N LEU A 254 -14.94 7.44 -2.87
CA LEU A 254 -15.83 7.14 -3.99
C LEU A 254 -16.75 5.95 -3.73
N ALA A 255 -16.66 5.33 -2.56
CA ALA A 255 -17.58 4.28 -2.16
C ALA A 255 -19.02 4.84 -2.05
N THR A 256 -20.01 4.06 -2.47
CA THR A 256 -21.43 4.43 -2.37
C THR A 256 -21.85 4.81 -0.95
N ASN A 257 -21.25 4.17 0.05
CA ASN A 257 -21.52 4.40 1.47
C ASN A 257 -20.75 5.61 2.04
N THR A 258 -19.81 6.20 1.29
CA THR A 258 -19.16 7.47 1.66
C THR A 258 -20.01 8.64 1.19
N ALA A 259 -20.83 9.15 2.10
CA ALA A 259 -21.80 10.20 1.81
C ALA A 259 -22.19 10.97 3.08
N LEU A 260 -22.81 12.12 2.87
CA LEU A 260 -23.52 12.83 3.91
C LEU A 260 -25.02 12.58 3.71
N THR A 261 -25.72 12.04 4.72
CA THR A 261 -27.14 11.67 4.59
C THR A 261 -27.95 12.36 5.67
N ILE A 262 -28.97 13.10 5.26
CA ILE A 262 -29.98 13.66 6.16
C ILE A 262 -31.18 12.71 6.24
N PHE A 263 -31.65 12.47 7.44
CA PHE A 263 -32.84 11.68 7.76
C PHE A 263 -33.87 12.61 8.39
N TYR A 264 -35.11 12.52 7.93
CA TYR A 264 -36.19 13.42 8.36
C TYR A 264 -37.56 12.75 8.21
N ARG A 265 -38.57 13.34 8.82
CA ARG A 265 -39.98 12.93 8.69
C ARG A 265 -40.82 14.13 8.24
N THR A 266 -42.00 13.86 7.70
CA THR A 266 -42.94 14.93 7.29
C THR A 266 -44.33 14.61 7.80
N GLU A 267 -45.22 15.61 7.85
CA GLU A 267 -46.63 15.35 8.20
C GLU A 267 -47.30 14.35 7.24
N ALA A 268 -46.84 14.30 5.98
CA ALA A 268 -47.36 13.41 4.95
C ALA A 268 -46.82 11.97 5.05
N SER A 269 -45.68 11.75 5.69
CA SER A 269 -45.04 10.44 5.87
C SER A 269 -44.49 10.28 7.28
N GLN A 270 -45.09 9.36 8.05
CA GLN A 270 -44.56 8.99 9.36
C GLN A 270 -43.30 8.10 9.29
N ASP A 271 -43.03 7.51 8.12
CA ASP A 271 -41.79 6.78 7.87
C ASP A 271 -40.63 7.75 7.68
N THR A 272 -39.45 7.40 8.22
CA THR A 272 -38.22 8.18 8.05
C THR A 272 -37.82 8.21 6.57
N LEU A 273 -37.80 9.42 6.01
CA LEU A 273 -37.27 9.73 4.69
C LEU A 273 -35.77 10.04 4.81
N SER A 274 -35.05 9.93 3.70
CA SER A 274 -33.65 10.33 3.62
C SER A 274 -33.32 11.06 2.33
N PHE A 275 -32.32 11.92 2.40
CA PHE A 275 -31.71 12.56 1.24
C PHE A 275 -30.19 12.49 1.35
N VAL A 276 -29.51 12.22 0.23
CA VAL A 276 -28.08 11.91 0.20
C VAL A 276 -27.32 13.01 -0.54
N PHE A 277 -26.26 13.50 0.08
CA PHE A 277 -25.25 14.32 -0.56
C PHE A 277 -24.03 13.44 -0.87
N LEU A 278 -23.76 13.26 -2.16
CA LEU A 278 -22.79 12.32 -2.72
C LEU A 278 -21.37 12.85 -2.59
N SER A 279 -20.44 11.95 -2.26
CA SER A 279 -19.02 12.11 -2.61
C SER A 279 -18.77 11.40 -3.94
N ASN A 280 -18.42 12.14 -5.00
CA ASN A 280 -18.21 11.58 -6.34
C ASN A 280 -17.01 12.23 -7.05
N ASN A 281 -16.79 11.89 -8.34
CA ASN A 281 -15.64 12.42 -9.10
C ASN A 281 -15.71 13.92 -9.41
N ASN A 282 -16.88 14.54 -9.26
CA ASN A 282 -17.05 15.99 -9.47
C ASN A 282 -16.86 16.79 -8.17
N CYS A 283 -16.66 16.12 -7.03
CA CYS A 283 -16.34 16.80 -5.77
C CYS A 283 -14.86 17.17 -5.75
N ALA A 284 -14.56 18.44 -5.43
CA ALA A 284 -13.23 18.79 -4.98
C ALA A 284 -12.93 18.06 -3.67
N ARG A 285 -11.73 17.48 -3.58
CA ARG A 285 -11.23 16.85 -2.36
C ARG A 285 -9.71 16.79 -2.37
N PHE A 286 -9.11 16.86 -1.19
CA PHE A 286 -7.71 16.56 -0.97
C PHE A 286 -7.47 16.17 0.50
N THR A 287 -6.28 15.65 0.77
CA THR A 287 -5.80 15.38 2.12
C THR A 287 -4.61 16.27 2.43
N ALA A 288 -4.61 16.87 3.61
CA ALA A 288 -3.48 17.60 4.15
C ALA A 288 -2.85 16.81 5.30
N PHE A 289 -1.55 17.05 5.53
CA PHE A 289 -0.75 16.40 6.53
C PHE A 289 0.09 17.43 7.28
N ASP A 290 0.12 17.30 8.61
CA ASP A 290 0.98 18.07 9.49
C ASP A 290 1.96 17.13 10.20
N HIS A 291 3.26 17.35 9.99
CA HIS A 291 4.34 16.60 10.64
C HIS A 291 4.87 17.28 11.91
N ASN A 292 4.15 18.28 12.45
CA ASN A 292 4.49 19.05 13.64
C ASN A 292 5.93 19.59 13.60
N ASP A 293 6.37 20.06 12.44
CA ASP A 293 7.76 20.48 12.16
C ASP A 293 8.83 19.50 12.65
N TYR A 294 8.50 18.21 12.75
CA TYR A 294 9.36 17.16 13.29
C TYR A 294 9.85 17.42 14.73
N GLN A 295 9.13 18.22 15.53
CA GLN A 295 9.53 18.54 16.91
C GLN A 295 9.64 17.30 17.81
N ASP A 296 8.85 16.26 17.52
CA ASP A 296 8.84 15.00 18.27
C ASP A 296 9.73 13.91 17.65
N ALA A 297 10.43 14.21 16.54
CA ALA A 297 11.27 13.24 15.85
C ALA A 297 12.54 12.86 16.64
N SER A 298 13.11 11.70 16.31
CA SER A 298 14.37 11.20 16.90
C SER A 298 15.54 12.16 16.67
N ALA A 299 16.54 12.13 17.57
CA ALA A 299 17.73 12.98 17.47
C ALA A 299 18.52 12.71 16.18
N ASP A 300 18.70 11.44 15.79
CA ASP A 300 19.37 11.04 14.56
C ASP A 300 18.67 11.60 13.32
N PHE A 301 17.34 11.53 13.29
CA PHE A 301 16.55 12.06 12.17
C PHE A 301 16.74 13.58 12.07
N LYS A 302 16.62 14.30 13.19
CA LYS A 302 16.78 15.76 13.23
C LYS A 302 18.19 16.18 12.76
N SER A 303 19.22 15.50 13.24
CA SER A 303 20.61 15.77 12.86
C SER A 303 20.82 15.68 11.34
N GLN A 304 20.22 14.67 10.69
CA GLN A 304 20.38 14.50 9.25
C GLN A 304 19.47 15.44 8.45
N VAL A 305 18.18 15.48 8.77
CA VAL A 305 17.13 16.09 7.93
C VAL A 305 16.94 17.57 8.22
N LEU A 306 17.09 17.99 9.48
CA LEU A 306 16.88 19.38 9.89
C LEU A 306 18.21 20.13 10.01
N ASP A 307 19.23 19.51 10.60
CA ASP A 307 20.54 20.15 10.83
C ASP A 307 21.50 19.96 9.63
N GLY A 308 21.16 19.08 8.69
CA GLY A 308 21.87 18.93 7.41
C GLY A 308 23.13 18.07 7.46
N ASP A 309 23.26 17.15 8.43
CA ASP A 309 24.35 16.16 8.44
C ASP A 309 24.16 15.10 7.35
N THR A 310 24.53 15.45 6.11
CA THR A 310 24.41 14.54 4.95
C THR A 310 25.36 13.33 5.03
N ALA A 311 26.38 13.35 5.89
CA ALA A 311 27.33 12.25 5.98
C ALA A 311 26.72 11.02 6.66
N ALA A 312 25.87 11.24 7.67
CA ALA A 312 25.10 10.19 8.36
C ALA A 312 24.16 9.42 7.40
N GLY A 313 23.70 10.07 6.33
CA GLY A 313 22.83 9.49 5.33
C GLY A 313 23.41 8.29 4.56
N ASN A 314 24.75 8.15 4.53
CA ASN A 314 25.42 6.99 3.91
C ASN A 314 25.31 5.72 4.75
N GLU A 315 25.07 5.85 6.05
CA GLU A 315 24.84 4.72 6.95
C GLU A 315 23.35 4.40 7.07
N LYS A 316 22.52 5.45 7.21
CA LYS A 316 21.08 5.35 7.37
C LYS A 316 20.43 6.60 6.80
N PHE A 317 19.49 6.45 5.87
CA PHE A 317 18.62 7.53 5.40
C PHE A 317 17.16 7.13 5.58
N TYR A 318 16.29 8.12 5.54
CA TYR A 318 14.87 8.05 5.89
C TYR A 318 13.97 8.31 4.66
N LEU A 319 12.81 7.64 4.67
CA LEU A 319 11.74 7.82 3.70
C LEU A 319 10.42 7.88 4.46
N GLN A 320 9.61 8.91 4.20
CA GLN A 320 8.28 9.07 4.80
C GLN A 320 7.33 9.54 3.72
N GLY A 321 6.17 8.86 3.60
CA GLY A 321 5.08 9.30 2.74
C GLY A 321 4.43 10.60 3.21
N MET A 322 3.23 10.90 2.70
CA MET A 322 2.40 12.02 3.19
C MET A 322 3.03 13.43 3.04
N GLY A 323 4.02 13.58 2.15
CA GLY A 323 4.75 14.84 2.01
C GLY A 323 5.83 15.06 3.08
N GLY A 324 6.32 13.98 3.69
CA GLY A 324 7.32 14.05 4.74
C GLY A 324 8.76 14.20 4.22
N VAL A 325 9.45 13.07 4.00
CA VAL A 325 10.85 13.07 3.56
C VAL A 325 11.12 12.13 2.39
N LYS A 326 11.99 12.57 1.49
CA LYS A 326 12.51 11.77 0.37
C LYS A 326 13.98 11.45 0.56
N ALA A 327 14.43 10.37 -0.06
CA ALA A 327 15.84 10.04 -0.18
C ALA A 327 16.45 10.72 -1.41
N GLN A 328 17.57 11.41 -1.22
CA GLN A 328 18.43 11.86 -2.31
C GLN A 328 19.60 10.90 -2.45
N LEU A 329 19.84 10.47 -3.68
CA LEU A 329 20.92 9.55 -4.04
C LEU A 329 21.81 10.22 -5.08
N ARG A 330 23.11 10.26 -4.83
CA ARG A 330 24.09 10.87 -5.72
C ARG A 330 25.22 9.90 -6.03
N LEU A 331 25.53 9.76 -7.30
CA LEU A 331 26.68 9.03 -7.83
C LEU A 331 27.70 10.05 -8.36
N PRO A 332 28.51 10.70 -7.49
CA PRO A 332 29.41 11.80 -7.89
C PRO A 332 30.35 11.42 -9.02
N ASP A 333 30.91 10.21 -8.98
CA ASP A 333 31.97 9.79 -9.91
C ASP A 333 31.44 8.93 -11.06
N ILE A 334 30.12 8.97 -11.32
CA ILE A 334 29.50 8.14 -12.37
C ILE A 334 30.05 8.47 -13.77
N GLN A 335 30.58 9.67 -13.97
CA GLN A 335 31.19 10.09 -15.23
C GLN A 335 32.55 9.42 -15.47
N GLU A 336 33.30 9.11 -14.42
CA GLU A 336 34.59 8.42 -14.53
C GLU A 336 34.43 7.01 -15.14
N PHE A 337 33.27 6.38 -14.92
CA PHE A 337 32.94 5.09 -15.53
C PHE A 337 32.90 5.13 -17.07
N PHE A 338 32.64 6.31 -17.66
CA PHE A 338 32.51 6.48 -19.11
C PHE A 338 33.70 7.21 -19.76
N LYS A 339 34.77 7.49 -19.01
CA LYS A 339 35.87 8.34 -19.51
C LYS A 339 36.67 7.75 -20.67
N ASP A 340 36.77 6.42 -20.72
CA ASP A 340 37.61 5.70 -21.69
C ASP A 340 36.85 5.30 -22.97
N GLY A 341 35.57 5.66 -23.08
CA GLY A 341 34.76 5.45 -24.28
C GLY A 341 33.34 4.98 -23.98
N ASN A 342 32.65 4.54 -25.03
CA ASN A 342 31.28 4.06 -24.92
C ASN A 342 31.22 2.72 -24.18
N VAL A 343 30.44 2.66 -23.10
CA VAL A 343 30.21 1.43 -22.31
C VAL A 343 28.81 0.89 -22.57
N ALA A 344 28.70 -0.42 -22.80
CA ALA A 344 27.41 -1.11 -22.83
C ALA A 344 27.11 -1.68 -21.43
N ILE A 345 26.02 -1.22 -20.82
CA ILE A 345 25.58 -1.69 -19.49
C ILE A 345 24.66 -2.90 -19.69
N ASN A 346 25.11 -4.07 -19.23
CA ASN A 346 24.29 -5.28 -19.23
C ASN A 346 23.33 -5.30 -18.03
N GLU A 347 23.80 -4.88 -16.85
CA GLU A 347 23.00 -4.84 -15.63
C GLU A 347 23.47 -3.70 -14.72
N ALA A 348 22.52 -2.97 -14.12
CA ALA A 348 22.77 -2.02 -13.05
C ALA A 348 21.80 -2.30 -11.90
N LYS A 349 22.34 -2.51 -10.70
CA LYS A 349 21.57 -2.84 -9.50
C LYS A 349 21.87 -1.84 -8.40
N LEU A 350 20.81 -1.30 -7.83
CA LEU A 350 20.86 -0.53 -6.59
C LEU A 350 20.09 -1.32 -5.53
N ILE A 351 20.77 -1.67 -4.45
CA ILE A 351 20.22 -2.53 -3.39
C ILE A 351 20.18 -1.70 -2.12
N PHE A 352 18.97 -1.57 -1.55
CA PHE A 352 18.76 -0.98 -0.24
C PHE A 352 18.40 -2.07 0.75
N ASN A 353 18.93 -1.97 1.96
CA ASN A 353 18.48 -2.78 3.08
C ASN A 353 17.53 -1.92 3.91
N ILE A 354 16.39 -2.51 4.28
CA ILE A 354 15.51 -1.88 5.27
C ILE A 354 16.26 -1.93 6.60
N TYR A 355 16.43 -0.77 7.23
CA TYR A 355 17.01 -0.69 8.56
C TYR A 355 15.99 -1.20 9.57
N ASP A 356 16.36 -2.27 10.27
CA ASP A 356 15.60 -2.87 11.36
C ASP A 356 16.48 -2.78 12.61
N ASP A 357 16.05 -1.99 13.60
CA ASP A 357 16.77 -1.82 14.87
C ASP A 357 16.49 -2.95 15.87
N GLY A 358 15.70 -3.96 15.47
CA GLY A 358 15.30 -5.07 16.31
C GLY A 358 14.31 -4.68 17.41
N SER A 359 13.77 -3.45 17.39
CA SER A 359 12.63 -3.08 18.21
C SER A 359 11.36 -3.63 17.58
N GLU A 360 10.40 -4.10 18.40
CA GLU A 360 9.05 -4.47 17.95
C GLU A 360 8.22 -3.24 17.51
N LEU A 361 8.87 -2.15 17.11
CA LEU A 361 8.25 -1.05 16.38
C LEU A 361 8.34 -1.40 14.89
N ALA A 362 7.78 -2.55 14.53
CA ALA A 362 7.26 -2.71 13.18
C ALA A 362 6.42 -1.45 12.90
N GLY A 363 6.53 -0.87 11.70
CA GLY A 363 5.59 0.16 11.27
C GLY A 363 4.19 -0.27 11.71
N PRO A 364 3.42 0.63 12.31
CA PRO A 364 2.46 0.36 13.36
C PRO A 364 1.80 -1.02 13.26
N PRO A 365 1.80 -1.82 14.33
CA PRO A 365 1.36 -3.20 14.28
C PRO A 365 0.05 -3.33 13.51
N GLN A 366 0.10 -3.94 12.32
CA GLN A 366 -1.09 -4.42 11.61
C GLN A 366 -1.66 -5.60 12.40
N LEU A 367 -2.17 -5.33 13.59
CA LEU A 367 -2.91 -6.28 14.39
C LEU A 367 -4.39 -6.09 14.05
N GLY A 368 -4.95 -7.12 13.41
CA GLY A 368 -6.38 -7.23 13.13
C GLY A 368 -6.76 -6.97 11.67
N LEU A 369 -6.70 -8.01 10.85
CA LEU A 369 -7.74 -8.26 9.84
C LEU A 369 -8.81 -9.12 10.47
#